data_AF-A0A257AU45-F1
#
_entry.id   AF-A0A257AU45-F1
#
_cell.length_a   1.000
_cell.length_b   1.000
_cell.length_c   1.000
_cell.angle_alpha   90.00
_cell.angle_beta   90.00
_cell.angle_gamma   90.00
#
_symmetry.space_group_name_H-M   'P 1'
#
loop_
_entity.id
_entity.type
_entity.pdbx_description
1 polymer ?
#
loop_
_entity_poly.entity_id
_entity_poly.type
_entity_poly.pdbx_seq_one_letter_code
_entity_poly.pdbx_strand_id
1 'polypeptide(L)'
;MMGLRHLRRPGLGRRGMSRSEAPWFGASRHVANAVLTAMKFDPRIRSAMNLRYDKRLIEAAEKLGWTVSFYDRREEPEEIKRLEGRTVPWGIEVAVRRVGGRVPDLVYHLGDWGKEPMTLVFGRDSMDVVDKVRRLVAEASR
;
A
#
# COMPACT_ATOMS: atom_id res chain seq x y z
N MET A 1 -45.43 3.96 -16.91
CA MET A 1 -44.95 3.60 -15.56
C MET A 1 -43.51 3.12 -15.71
N MET A 2 -42.56 3.94 -15.20
CA MET A 2 -41.10 3.72 -14.99
C MET A 2 -40.40 2.65 -15.84
N GLY A 3 -39.46 2.93 -16.75
CA GLY A 3 -38.33 3.86 -16.62
C GLY A 3 -36.99 3.11 -16.50
N LEU A 4 -36.66 2.19 -17.42
CA LEU A 4 -35.32 1.59 -17.52
C LEU A 4 -34.51 2.31 -18.59
N ARG A 5 -33.96 3.47 -18.24
CA ARG A 5 -32.93 4.12 -19.06
C ARG A 5 -31.65 3.30 -18.97
N HIS A 6 -31.38 2.57 -20.04
CA HIS A 6 -30.06 2.04 -20.34
C HIS A 6 -29.10 3.22 -20.54
N LEU A 7 -28.48 3.68 -19.45
CA LEU A 7 -27.40 4.67 -19.50
C LEU A 7 -26.15 3.96 -20.02
N ARG A 8 -26.01 3.94 -21.35
CA ARG A 8 -24.70 3.82 -22.01
C ARG A 8 -23.80 4.88 -21.39
N ARG A 9 -22.71 4.47 -20.71
CA ARG A 9 -21.65 5.41 -20.30
C ARG A 9 -20.86 5.80 -21.55
N PRO A 10 -20.89 7.07 -21.99
CA PRO A 10 -20.03 7.54 -23.06
C PRO A 10 -18.64 7.85 -22.47
N GLY A 11 -17.59 7.51 -23.21
CA GLY A 11 -16.25 8.07 -23.01
C GLY A 11 -15.17 7.08 -22.58
N LEU A 12 -14.75 6.19 -23.48
CA LEU A 12 -13.34 5.77 -23.51
C LEU A 12 -12.55 6.95 -24.11
N GLY A 13 -11.99 7.80 -23.25
CA GLY A 13 -11.19 8.93 -23.66
C GLY A 13 -10.40 9.46 -22.46
N ARG A 14 -9.07 9.27 -22.50
CA ARG A 14 -8.07 9.32 -21.41
C ARG A 14 -7.99 7.99 -20.65
N ARG A 15 -6.79 7.42 -20.50
CA ARG A 15 -6.52 6.25 -19.65
C ARG A 15 -6.88 6.61 -18.19
N GLY A 16 -8.14 6.47 -17.82
CA GLY A 16 -8.70 6.90 -16.56
C GLY A 16 -8.63 5.79 -15.51
N MET A 17 -8.20 6.13 -14.31
CA MET A 17 -8.31 5.27 -13.14
C MET A 17 -9.81 5.09 -12.82
N SER A 18 -10.25 3.85 -12.61
CA SER A 18 -11.62 3.56 -12.19
C SER A 18 -11.60 2.77 -10.89
N ARG A 19 -12.64 2.94 -10.07
CA ARG A 19 -12.90 2.07 -8.93
C ARG A 19 -13.69 0.88 -9.43
N SER A 20 -13.19 -0.33 -9.24
CA SER A 20 -13.87 -1.54 -9.71
C SER A 20 -15.19 -1.77 -8.97
N GLU A 21 -15.22 -1.56 -7.65
CA GLU A 21 -16.39 -1.82 -6.81
C GLU A 21 -16.50 -0.87 -5.59
N ALA A 22 -17.60 -0.99 -4.85
CA ALA A 22 -17.82 -0.33 -3.57
C ALA A 22 -17.02 -1.00 -2.44
N PRO A 23 -16.70 -0.29 -1.34
CA PRO A 23 -15.97 -0.89 -0.22
C PRO A 23 -16.80 -1.98 0.47
N TRP A 24 -16.15 -3.07 0.86
CA TRP A 24 -16.74 -4.15 1.65
C TRP A 24 -15.71 -4.75 2.61
N PHE A 25 -16.17 -5.31 3.74
CA PHE A 25 -15.28 -6.00 4.66
C PHE A 25 -14.70 -7.26 4.01
N GLY A 26 -13.41 -7.54 4.26
CA GLY A 26 -12.73 -8.71 3.67
C GLY A 26 -12.34 -8.55 2.19
N ALA A 27 -12.61 -7.41 1.55
CA ALA A 27 -12.34 -7.21 0.13
C ALA A 27 -10.83 -7.20 -0.25
N SER A 28 -9.92 -7.01 0.70
CA SER A 28 -8.47 -6.99 0.43
C SER A 28 -7.67 -7.72 1.50
N ARG A 29 -7.33 -8.98 1.26
CA ARG A 29 -6.50 -9.78 2.17
C ARG A 29 -5.07 -9.25 2.30
N HIS A 30 -4.48 -8.79 1.19
CA HIS A 30 -3.08 -8.36 1.16
C HIS A 30 -2.86 -7.09 1.98
N VAL A 31 -3.65 -6.05 1.73
CA VAL A 31 -3.55 -4.78 2.47
C VAL A 31 -4.05 -4.97 3.91
N ALA A 32 -5.09 -5.78 4.14
CA ALA A 32 -5.52 -6.10 5.50
C ALA A 32 -4.41 -6.75 6.32
N ASN A 33 -3.67 -7.73 5.77
CA ASN A 33 -2.54 -8.35 6.46
C ASN A 33 -1.45 -7.34 6.80
N ALA A 34 -1.17 -6.37 5.93
CA ALA A 34 -0.21 -5.30 6.19
C ALA A 34 -0.66 -4.42 7.37
N VAL A 35 -1.90 -3.94 7.33
CA VAL A 35 -2.49 -3.09 8.39
C VAL A 35 -2.55 -3.84 9.72
N LEU A 36 -3.07 -5.07 9.74
CA LEU A 36 -3.17 -5.89 10.95
C LEU A 36 -1.79 -6.18 11.56
N THR A 37 -0.76 -6.34 10.73
CA THR A 37 0.60 -6.51 11.21
C THR A 37 1.16 -5.22 11.79
N ALA A 38 0.99 -4.09 11.10
CA ALA A 38 1.42 -2.78 11.59
C ALA A 38 0.75 -2.42 12.93
N MET A 39 -0.53 -2.77 13.10
CA MET A 39 -1.29 -2.56 14.33
C MET A 39 -0.69 -3.23 15.57
N LYS A 40 0.07 -4.33 15.39
CA LYS A 40 0.76 -4.99 16.52
C LYS A 40 1.83 -4.07 17.14
N PHE A 41 2.36 -3.13 16.36
CA PHE A 41 3.40 -2.19 16.78
C PHE A 41 2.83 -0.81 17.11
N ASP A 42 1.82 -0.35 16.37
CA ASP A 42 1.08 0.87 16.67
C ASP A 42 -0.42 0.69 16.39
N PRO A 43 -1.27 0.51 17.41
CA PRO A 43 -2.70 0.26 17.23
C PRO A 43 -3.47 1.44 16.62
N ARG A 44 -2.85 2.63 16.54
CA ARG A 44 -3.46 3.81 15.90
C ARG A 44 -3.43 3.73 14.38
N ILE A 45 -2.57 2.89 13.79
CA ILE A 45 -2.51 2.67 12.35
C ILE A 45 -3.63 1.72 11.95
N ARG A 46 -4.60 2.21 11.18
CA ARG A 46 -5.81 1.43 10.80
C ARG A 46 -6.09 1.41 9.31
N SER A 47 -5.22 2.01 8.50
CA SER A 47 -5.39 2.12 7.06
C SER A 47 -4.05 2.04 6.33
N ALA A 48 -4.08 1.53 5.11
CA ALA A 48 -2.96 1.58 4.19
C ALA A 48 -3.44 1.62 2.74
N MET A 49 -2.60 2.14 1.85
CA MET A 49 -2.81 2.12 0.40
C MET A 49 -1.59 1.52 -0.28
N ASN A 50 -1.84 0.55 -1.17
CA ASN A 50 -0.79 0.01 -2.04
C ASN A 50 -0.71 0.83 -3.32
N LEU A 51 0.51 1.25 -3.65
CA LEU A 51 0.85 1.98 -4.86
C LEU A 51 1.84 1.14 -5.66
N ARG A 52 1.83 1.32 -6.98
CA ARG A 52 2.92 0.82 -7.82
C ARG A 52 4.23 1.43 -7.32
N TYR A 53 5.26 0.60 -7.16
CA TYR A 53 6.58 1.10 -6.85
C TYR A 53 7.07 2.06 -7.94
N ASP A 54 7.65 3.17 -7.50
CA ASP A 54 8.35 4.14 -8.33
C ASP A 54 9.42 4.78 -7.45
N LYS A 55 10.67 4.77 -7.89
CA LYS A 55 11.79 5.32 -7.12
C LYS A 55 11.55 6.80 -6.75
N ARG A 56 10.87 7.56 -7.61
CA ARG A 56 10.53 8.97 -7.38
C ARG A 56 9.60 9.16 -6.18
N LEU A 57 8.71 8.20 -5.91
CA LEU A 57 7.86 8.23 -4.71
C LEU A 57 8.68 8.02 -3.44
N ILE A 58 9.71 7.16 -3.50
CA ILE A 58 10.60 6.92 -2.35
C ILE A 58 11.40 8.19 -2.03
N GLU A 59 12.05 8.77 -3.05
CA GLU A 59 12.81 10.01 -2.94
C GLU A 59 11.92 11.19 -2.47
N ALA A 60 10.66 11.24 -2.92
CA ALA A 60 9.69 12.23 -2.46
C ALA A 60 9.30 12.06 -0.98
N ALA A 61 9.09 10.83 -0.52
CA ALA A 61 8.80 10.57 0.89
C ALA A 61 9.96 11.01 1.79
N GLU A 62 11.20 10.72 1.39
CA GLU A 62 12.40 11.16 2.11
C GLU A 62 12.49 12.70 2.19
N LYS A 63 12.26 13.40 1.07
CA LYS A 63 12.21 14.87 1.04
C LYS A 63 11.11 15.46 1.94
N LEU A 64 9.98 14.77 2.05
CA LEU A 64 8.88 15.15 2.95
C LEU A 64 9.18 14.85 4.43
N GLY A 65 10.35 14.28 4.75
CA GLY A 65 10.77 13.93 6.10
C GLY A 65 10.04 12.72 6.67
N TRP A 66 9.50 11.86 5.81
CA TRP A 66 8.77 10.67 6.25
C TRP A 66 9.72 9.55 6.63
N THR A 67 9.25 8.67 7.52
CA THR A 67 9.98 7.44 7.81
C THR A 67 9.71 6.44 6.69
N VAL A 68 10.74 6.13 5.91
CA VAL A 68 10.71 5.15 4.83
C VAL A 68 11.44 3.89 5.26
N SER A 69 10.84 2.73 5.01
CA SER A 69 11.49 1.43 5.22
C SER A 69 11.19 0.47 4.07
N PHE A 70 11.84 -0.68 4.08
CA PHE A 70 11.69 -1.70 3.05
C PHE A 70 11.96 -3.10 3.58
N TYR A 71 11.51 -4.09 2.82
CA TYR A 71 11.94 -5.47 2.97
C TYR A 71 12.31 -6.07 1.62
N ASP A 72 13.26 -7.00 1.62
CA ASP A 72 13.70 -7.70 0.42
C ASP A 72 13.13 -9.11 0.42
N ARG A 73 12.32 -9.45 -0.58
CA ARG A 73 11.70 -10.79 -0.68
C ARG A 73 12.70 -11.93 -0.86
N ARG A 74 13.95 -11.63 -1.25
CA ARG A 74 15.04 -12.60 -1.34
C ARG A 74 15.57 -13.02 0.04
N GLU A 75 15.31 -12.19 1.07
CA GLU A 75 15.65 -12.47 2.46
C GLU A 75 14.52 -13.22 3.19
N GLU A 76 13.39 -13.51 2.50
CA GLU A 76 12.25 -14.23 3.09
C GLU A 76 12.64 -15.67 3.41
N PRO A 77 12.48 -16.14 4.66
CA PRO A 77 12.72 -17.53 5.01
C PRO A 77 11.86 -18.48 4.19
N GLU A 78 12.42 -19.58 3.74
CA GLU A 78 11.79 -20.53 2.84
C GLU A 78 10.49 -21.11 3.43
N GLU A 79 10.46 -21.34 4.75
CA GLU A 79 9.28 -21.78 5.48
C GLU A 79 8.14 -20.75 5.48
N ILE A 80 8.45 -19.46 5.42
CA ILE A 80 7.47 -18.37 5.31
C ILE A 80 6.99 -18.28 3.85
N LYS A 81 7.92 -18.36 2.90
CA LYS A 81 7.66 -18.25 1.46
C LYS A 81 6.72 -19.33 0.94
N ARG A 82 6.77 -20.53 1.53
CA ARG A 82 5.87 -21.66 1.23
C ARG A 82 4.46 -21.49 1.78
N LEU A 83 4.26 -20.64 2.78
CA LEU A 83 2.97 -20.45 3.43
C LEU A 83 2.23 -19.25 2.84
N GLU A 84 1.09 -19.51 2.22
CA GLU A 84 0.29 -18.47 1.59
C GLU A 84 -0.11 -17.37 2.59
N GLY A 85 0.07 -16.11 2.20
CA GLY A 85 -0.33 -14.95 2.99
C GLY A 85 0.64 -14.56 4.12
N ARG A 86 1.78 -15.24 4.27
CA ARG A 86 2.77 -14.95 5.34
C ARG A 86 3.87 -13.97 4.95
N THR A 87 4.11 -13.77 3.66
CA THR A 87 5.10 -12.78 3.16
C THR A 87 4.83 -11.36 3.63
N VAL A 88 3.56 -10.92 3.60
CA VAL A 88 3.22 -9.54 3.98
C VAL A 88 3.45 -9.30 5.47
N PRO A 89 2.90 -10.13 6.40
CA PRO A 89 3.24 -9.99 7.80
C PRO A 89 4.74 -9.99 8.07
N TRP A 90 5.48 -10.95 7.52
CA TRP A 90 6.93 -11.01 7.70
C TRP A 90 7.63 -9.75 7.20
N GLY A 91 7.31 -9.29 5.99
CA GLY A 91 7.94 -8.13 5.38
C GLY A 91 7.66 -6.82 6.15
N ILE A 92 6.44 -6.65 6.66
CA ILE A 92 6.10 -5.51 7.52
C ILE A 92 6.85 -5.58 8.84
N GLU A 93 6.93 -6.76 9.49
CA GLU A 93 7.71 -6.93 10.73
C GLU A 93 9.20 -6.60 10.52
N VAL A 94 9.79 -7.03 9.41
CA VAL A 94 11.17 -6.68 9.02
C VAL A 94 11.33 -5.17 8.82
N ALA A 95 10.43 -4.55 8.04
CA ALA A 95 10.48 -3.13 7.76
C ALA A 95 10.33 -2.27 9.02
N VAL A 96 9.45 -2.64 9.94
CA VAL A 96 9.26 -1.95 11.23
C VAL A 96 10.52 -2.07 12.10
N ARG A 97 11.11 -3.27 12.19
CA ARG A 97 12.34 -3.49 12.97
C ARG A 97 13.53 -2.69 12.43
N ARG A 98 13.66 -2.58 11.10
CA ARG A 98 14.72 -1.79 10.43
C ARG A 98 14.76 -0.32 10.86
N VAL A 99 13.61 0.26 11.21
CA VAL A 99 13.49 1.67 11.63
C VAL A 99 13.26 1.84 13.14
N GLY A 100 13.73 0.89 13.95
CA GLY A 100 13.70 1.00 15.41
C GLY A 100 12.36 0.65 16.05
N GLY A 101 11.53 -0.17 15.39
CA GLY A 101 10.32 -0.76 15.99
C GLY A 101 9.07 0.13 15.89
N ARG A 102 9.16 1.29 15.22
CA ARG A 102 8.00 2.16 14.94
C ARG A 102 7.45 1.85 13.55
N VAL A 103 6.14 1.96 13.38
CA VAL A 103 5.51 1.80 12.06
C VAL A 103 5.96 2.95 11.16
N PRO A 104 6.66 2.66 10.04
CA PRO A 104 7.05 3.70 9.08
C PRO A 104 5.84 4.26 8.33
N ASP A 105 5.96 5.47 7.80
CA ASP A 105 4.94 6.07 6.94
C ASP A 105 4.79 5.29 5.63
N LEU A 106 5.90 4.74 5.12
CA LEU A 106 5.98 4.06 3.85
C LEU A 106 6.85 2.80 3.96
N VAL A 107 6.38 1.68 3.42
CA VAL A 107 7.15 0.44 3.23
C VAL A 107 7.12 0.05 1.77
N TYR A 108 8.28 -0.27 1.17
CA TYR A 108 8.33 -0.81 -0.19
C TYR A 108 9.08 -2.15 -0.27
N HIS A 109 8.91 -2.84 -1.40
CA HIS A 109 9.78 -3.92 -1.81
C HIS A 109 9.97 -3.91 -3.34
N LEU A 110 11.12 -4.40 -3.80
CA LEU A 110 11.47 -4.42 -5.23
C LEU A 110 10.92 -5.63 -5.99
N GLY A 111 10.05 -6.42 -5.35
CA GLY A 111 9.45 -7.60 -5.96
C GLY A 111 10.33 -8.83 -5.80
N ASP A 112 10.01 -9.87 -6.53
CA ASP A 112 10.77 -11.12 -6.67
C ASP A 112 10.31 -11.81 -7.97
N TRP A 113 10.88 -12.97 -8.31
CA TRP A 113 10.41 -13.75 -9.45
C TRP A 113 8.89 -13.99 -9.39
N GLY A 114 8.16 -13.50 -10.40
CA GLY A 114 6.70 -13.58 -10.47
C GLY A 114 5.95 -12.71 -9.45
N LYS A 115 6.61 -11.74 -8.79
CA LYS A 115 6.01 -10.81 -7.82
C LYS A 115 6.38 -9.37 -8.17
N GLU A 116 5.37 -8.56 -8.45
CA GLU A 116 5.57 -7.16 -8.81
C GLU A 116 6.10 -6.33 -7.63
N PRO A 117 6.98 -5.33 -7.87
CA PRO A 117 7.38 -4.34 -6.88
C PRO A 117 6.19 -3.49 -6.39
N MET A 118 6.15 -3.12 -5.11
CA MET A 118 5.06 -2.32 -4.55
C MET A 118 5.51 -1.35 -3.46
N THR A 119 4.65 -0.37 -3.16
CA THR A 119 4.82 0.63 -2.09
C THR A 119 3.55 0.76 -1.26
N LEU A 120 3.60 0.43 0.03
CA LEU A 120 2.52 0.61 0.99
C LEU A 120 2.71 1.91 1.77
N VAL A 121 1.68 2.76 1.78
CA VAL A 121 1.60 3.97 2.62
C VAL A 121 0.64 3.71 3.77
N PHE A 122 1.10 3.90 5.02
CA PHE A 122 0.33 3.67 6.23
C PHE A 122 -0.22 4.97 6.83
N GLY A 123 -1.38 4.88 7.47
CA GLY A 123 -2.00 6.00 8.17
C GLY A 123 -3.03 5.57 9.21
N ARG A 124 -3.50 6.54 9.98
CA ARG A 124 -4.45 6.33 11.07
C ARG A 124 -5.84 5.94 10.57
N ASP A 125 -6.22 6.45 9.42
CA ASP A 125 -7.49 6.17 8.75
C ASP A 125 -7.35 6.38 7.23
N SER A 126 -8.44 6.18 6.48
CA SER A 126 -8.42 6.32 5.02
C SER A 126 -8.14 7.76 4.56
N MET A 127 -8.57 8.77 5.31
CA MET A 127 -8.36 10.17 4.93
C MET A 127 -6.90 10.57 5.11
N ASP A 128 -6.28 10.18 6.23
CA ASP A 128 -4.85 10.36 6.49
C ASP A 128 -4.00 9.74 5.37
N VAL A 129 -4.31 8.50 4.98
CA VAL A 129 -3.60 7.84 3.87
C VAL A 129 -3.77 8.57 2.55
N VAL A 130 -4.99 9.02 2.20
CA VAL A 130 -5.23 9.79 0.97
C VAL A 130 -4.46 11.12 0.98
N ASP A 131 -4.46 11.83 2.09
CA ASP A 131 -3.74 13.10 2.24
C ASP A 131 -2.22 12.91 2.14
N LYS A 132 -1.69 11.85 2.76
CA LYS A 132 -0.31 11.42 2.56
C LYS A 132 -0.03 11.18 1.08
N VAL A 133 -0.78 10.31 0.42
CA VAL A 133 -0.55 9.97 -1.00
C VAL A 133 -0.64 11.22 -1.90
N ARG A 134 -1.55 12.16 -1.63
CA ARG A 134 -1.65 13.41 -2.37
C ARG A 134 -0.38 14.27 -2.24
N ARG A 135 0.16 14.41 -1.02
CA ARG A 135 1.43 15.12 -0.78
C ARG A 135 2.60 14.43 -1.46
N LEU A 136 2.62 13.10 -1.40
CA LEU A 136 3.66 12.28 -2.00
C LEU A 136 3.72 12.44 -3.53
N VAL A 137 2.57 12.34 -4.19
CA VAL A 137 2.47 12.51 -5.65
C VAL A 137 2.81 13.95 -6.06
N ALA A 138 2.38 14.95 -5.29
CA ALA A 138 2.71 16.35 -5.57
C ALA A 138 4.22 16.60 -5.48
N GLU A 139 4.90 16.02 -4.49
CA GLU A 139 6.36 16.13 -4.36
C GLU A 139 7.09 15.35 -5.46
N ALA A 140 6.65 14.13 -5.79
CA ALA A 140 7.26 13.30 -6.84
C ALA A 140 7.07 13.85 -8.26
N SER A 141 6.20 14.84 -8.44
CA SER A 141 5.92 15.49 -9.72
C SER A 141 6.65 16.83 -9.91
N ARG A 142 7.44 17.25 -8.91
CA ARG A 142 8.34 18.42 -9.01
C ARG A 142 9.62 18.05 -9.74
#